data_AF-A0A6P6E6W6-F1
#
_entry.id   AF-A0A6P6E6W6-F1
#
_cell.length_a   1.000
_cell.length_b   1.000
_cell.length_c   1.000
_cell.angle_alpha   90.00
_cell.angle_beta   90.00
_cell.angle_gamma   90.00
#
_symmetry.space_group_name_H-M   'P 1'
#
loop_
_entity.id
_entity.type
_entity.pdbx_description
1 polymer ?
#
loop_
_entity_poly.entity_id
_entity_poly.type
_entity_poly.pdbx_seq_one_letter_code
_entity_poly.pdbx_strand_id
1 'polypeptide(L)'
;MDVLKVFIGSPRGLNLRNILWHGFASPQEIPPKYCSTLLLFTAGLGQLLESYCQQTKVSLAHRSFVTLTNLEELIVFPDITHTVLSVLEELMMKSAFILKIMLPYWEIALIKFKAHRFADCTMLLLTQLEAGLRRVFAAVNKCPDTLLTAESTTLYTTLDEILAKHLTDGKINQLPVLLGEPAMEFLWDFLNHQEGPRIRDHLSHGEVNLPEFPEEAASQLLAFSVVLLLRFSDAAVLSAVKEEAAVRLLLRIAEDYHSRCHPAFQLKKQVLSCEESVRKWPLLPWPEEPCQEAARLEDTETNACYSLITKILHELCHHVPENHRVLSVFDDHPAEEWSLLLGALCSTQVSMLFCPRAVLEVLAVLRSVASHCQQVSRQVASSLQLRHRQWEERRLHSRQRQNYLSMRASVRLLSPALYLILLLVALELVSVHSVHGKNTCEYQQYLKFCKSVLQYSENLEAYTRPEKNKWRETIGLTHAALMKIWTFTEKKQMLIHLSKKSTSKAIL
;
A
#
# COMPACT_ATOMS: atom_id res chain seq x y z
N MET A 1 -26.27 30.95 -10.52
CA MET A 1 -25.52 29.77 -11.01
C MET A 1 -24.28 30.19 -11.81
N ASP A 2 -24.36 31.18 -12.71
CA ASP A 2 -23.23 31.50 -13.60
C ASP A 2 -22.05 32.21 -12.92
N VAL A 3 -22.28 33.02 -11.88
CA VAL A 3 -21.19 33.67 -11.13
C VAL A 3 -20.31 32.64 -10.39
N LEU A 4 -20.91 31.62 -9.76
CA LEU A 4 -20.15 30.54 -9.13
C LEU A 4 -19.33 29.74 -10.16
N LYS A 5 -19.89 29.50 -11.35
CA LYS A 5 -19.16 28.84 -12.44
C LYS A 5 -17.94 29.65 -12.87
N VAL A 6 -18.03 30.99 -12.89
CA VAL A 6 -16.89 31.87 -13.18
C VAL A 6 -15.82 31.78 -12.08
N PHE A 7 -16.21 31.76 -10.81
CA PHE A 7 -15.26 31.80 -9.70
C PHE A 7 -14.59 30.46 -9.37
N ILE A 8 -15.33 29.34 -9.39
CA ILE A 8 -14.85 28.03 -8.88
C ILE A 8 -15.08 26.84 -9.83
N GLY A 9 -15.80 27.03 -10.94
CA GLY A 9 -16.33 25.90 -11.72
C GLY A 9 -15.68 25.64 -13.08
N SER A 10 -15.51 26.67 -13.91
CA SER A 10 -15.10 26.49 -15.31
C SER A 10 -13.60 26.78 -15.49
N PRO A 11 -12.87 25.95 -16.26
CA PRO A 11 -11.51 26.27 -16.73
C PRO A 11 -11.46 27.57 -17.56
N ARG A 12 -12.59 27.97 -18.17
CA ARG A 12 -12.73 29.23 -18.90
C ARG A 12 -13.08 30.44 -18.01
N GLY A 13 -13.22 30.22 -16.70
CA GLY A 13 -13.45 31.26 -15.69
C GLY A 13 -12.17 31.60 -14.91
N LEU A 14 -12.32 32.31 -13.80
CA LEU A 14 -11.21 32.58 -12.87
C LEU A 14 -10.69 31.29 -12.23
N ASN A 15 -11.56 30.31 -11.97
CA ASN A 15 -11.18 29.00 -11.46
C ASN A 15 -10.29 29.05 -10.19
N LEU A 16 -10.61 29.96 -9.27
CA LEU A 16 -9.77 30.32 -8.12
C LEU A 16 -9.45 29.11 -7.23
N ARG A 17 -10.38 28.16 -7.10
CA ARG A 17 -10.14 26.90 -6.37
C ARG A 17 -8.91 26.18 -6.91
N ASN A 18 -8.83 25.97 -8.22
CA ASN A 18 -7.75 25.21 -8.83
C ASN A 18 -6.45 26.05 -8.88
N ILE A 19 -6.54 27.35 -9.19
CA ILE A 19 -5.36 28.22 -9.19
C ILE A 19 -4.66 28.22 -7.81
N LEU A 20 -5.43 28.33 -6.72
CA LEU A 20 -4.90 28.30 -5.36
C LEU A 20 -4.42 26.90 -4.95
N TRP A 21 -5.24 25.87 -5.19
CA TRP A 21 -4.92 24.49 -4.76
C TRP A 21 -3.69 23.92 -5.47
N HIS A 22 -3.43 24.34 -6.71
CA HIS A 22 -2.23 23.93 -7.46
C HIS A 22 -1.03 24.87 -7.22
N GLY A 23 -1.17 25.88 -6.35
CA GLY A 23 -0.07 26.76 -5.95
C GLY A 23 0.40 27.74 -7.03
N PHE A 24 -0.48 28.17 -7.94
CA PHE A 24 -0.14 29.15 -8.97
C PHE A 24 -0.20 30.59 -8.50
N ALA A 25 -1.12 30.91 -7.58
CA ALA A 25 -1.31 32.28 -7.12
C ALA A 25 -0.36 32.64 -5.97
N SER A 26 0.41 33.71 -6.13
CA SER A 26 1.27 34.24 -5.08
C SER A 26 0.48 34.96 -3.98
N PRO A 27 1.07 35.19 -2.81
CA PRO A 27 0.50 36.08 -1.79
C PRO A 27 0.11 37.42 -2.41
N GLN A 28 -1.05 37.94 -2.00
CA GLN A 28 -1.67 39.19 -2.47
C GLN A 28 -2.01 39.27 -3.98
N GLU A 29 -1.73 38.24 -4.79
CA GLU A 29 -2.07 38.25 -6.22
C GLU A 29 -3.59 38.22 -6.45
N ILE A 30 -4.31 37.48 -5.60
CA ILE A 30 -5.78 37.44 -5.63
C ILE A 30 -6.34 38.59 -4.79
N PRO A 31 -7.10 39.52 -5.40
CA PRO A 31 -7.75 40.60 -4.66
C PRO A 31 -8.66 40.08 -3.54
N PRO A 32 -8.57 40.61 -2.30
CA PRO A 32 -9.37 40.14 -1.16
C PRO A 32 -10.89 40.14 -1.42
N LYS A 33 -11.38 41.06 -2.26
CA LYS A 33 -12.79 41.12 -2.68
C LYS A 33 -13.30 39.81 -3.28
N TYR A 34 -12.45 39.04 -3.97
CA TYR A 34 -12.85 37.75 -4.53
C TYR A 34 -13.01 36.69 -3.45
N CYS A 35 -12.13 36.68 -2.44
CA CYS A 35 -12.27 35.80 -1.28
C CYS A 35 -13.53 36.14 -0.47
N SER A 36 -13.77 37.43 -0.19
CA SER A 36 -14.98 37.88 0.51
C SER A 36 -16.25 37.51 -0.26
N THR A 37 -16.23 37.64 -1.59
CA THR A 37 -17.34 37.24 -2.46
C THR A 37 -17.61 35.74 -2.38
N LEU A 38 -16.56 34.91 -2.39
CA LEU A 38 -16.69 33.45 -2.26
C LEU A 38 -17.28 33.04 -0.91
N LEU A 39 -16.83 33.67 0.18
CA LEU A 39 -17.36 33.40 1.52
C LEU A 39 -18.84 33.77 1.60
N LEU A 40 -19.23 34.96 1.10
CA LEU A 40 -20.61 35.41 1.05
C LEU A 40 -21.49 34.48 0.21
N PHE A 41 -21.02 34.06 -0.97
CA PHE A 41 -21.75 33.11 -1.80
C PHE A 41 -21.89 31.74 -1.13
N THR A 42 -20.83 31.22 -0.51
CA THR A 42 -20.87 29.90 0.14
C THR A 42 -21.86 29.91 1.31
N ALA A 43 -21.77 30.92 2.18
CA ALA A 43 -22.69 31.07 3.31
C ALA A 43 -24.14 31.29 2.86
N GLY A 44 -24.35 32.19 1.87
CA GLY A 44 -25.69 32.49 1.35
C GLY A 44 -26.34 31.28 0.66
N LEU A 45 -25.58 30.50 -0.12
CA LEU A 45 -26.07 29.25 -0.70
C LEU A 45 -26.43 28.23 0.37
N GLY A 46 -25.64 28.15 1.45
CA GLY A 46 -25.94 27.29 2.60
C GLY A 46 -27.30 27.62 3.22
N GLN A 47 -27.58 28.90 3.46
CA GLN A 47 -28.87 29.36 4.01
C GLN A 47 -30.05 29.06 3.08
N LEU A 48 -29.87 29.28 1.77
CA LEU A 48 -30.89 28.96 0.78
C LEU A 48 -31.15 27.46 0.68
N LEU A 49 -30.09 26.65 0.75
CA LEU A 49 -30.19 25.18 0.74
C LEU A 49 -30.91 24.68 1.99
N GLU A 50 -30.58 25.21 3.16
CA GLU A 50 -31.26 24.88 4.41
C GLU A 50 -32.76 25.21 4.34
N SER A 51 -33.09 26.42 3.88
CA SER A 51 -34.48 26.85 3.68
C SER A 51 -35.23 25.92 2.70
N TYR A 52 -34.58 25.54 1.60
CA TYR A 52 -35.13 24.62 0.61
C TYR A 52 -35.38 23.23 1.21
N CYS A 53 -34.41 22.68 1.94
CA CYS A 53 -34.54 21.37 2.60
C CYS A 53 -35.68 21.36 3.62
N GLN A 54 -35.84 22.43 4.41
CA GLN A 54 -36.95 22.60 5.35
C GLN A 54 -38.32 22.65 4.62
N GLN A 55 -38.43 23.45 3.55
CA GLN A 55 -39.67 23.59 2.79
C GLN A 55 -40.07 22.31 2.06
N THR A 56 -39.10 21.63 1.45
CA THR A 56 -39.34 20.41 0.65
C THR A 56 -39.33 19.13 1.48
N LYS A 57 -39.02 19.23 2.79
CA LYS A 57 -38.83 18.08 3.71
C LYS A 57 -37.79 17.08 3.19
N VAL A 58 -36.84 17.54 2.39
CA VAL A 58 -35.73 16.74 1.88
C VAL A 58 -34.59 16.78 2.90
N SER A 59 -34.11 15.61 3.31
CA SER A 59 -32.90 15.52 4.13
C SER A 59 -31.67 15.56 3.22
N LEU A 60 -30.74 16.47 3.51
CA LEU A 60 -29.44 16.48 2.86
C LEU A 60 -28.54 15.45 3.55
N ALA A 61 -28.29 14.34 2.86
CA ALA A 61 -27.33 13.34 3.32
C ALA A 61 -25.90 13.87 3.13
N HIS A 62 -25.24 14.22 4.23
CA HIS A 62 -23.82 14.55 4.21
C HIS A 62 -22.98 13.28 4.11
N ARG A 63 -21.90 13.34 3.33
CA ARG A 63 -20.89 12.28 3.35
C ARG A 63 -20.22 12.27 4.72
N SER A 64 -20.00 11.08 5.28
CA SER A 64 -19.19 10.92 6.48
C SER A 64 -17.74 11.32 6.20
N PHE A 65 -17.06 11.89 7.19
CA PHE A 65 -15.62 12.10 7.10
C PHE A 65 -14.88 10.78 6.93
N VAL A 66 -13.81 10.83 6.15
CA VAL A 66 -12.90 9.71 5.90
C VAL A 66 -11.82 9.73 6.97
N THR A 67 -11.58 8.57 7.59
CA THR A 67 -10.39 8.35 8.41
C THR A 67 -9.19 8.12 7.49
N LEU A 68 -8.09 8.83 7.71
CA LEU A 68 -6.85 8.62 6.96
C LEU A 68 -6.28 7.23 7.31
N THR A 69 -6.46 6.28 6.40
CA THR A 69 -6.02 4.89 6.59
C THR A 69 -4.50 4.75 6.48
N ASN A 70 -3.94 3.77 7.19
CA ASN A 70 -2.52 3.38 7.12
C ASN A 70 -1.51 4.48 7.50
N LEU A 71 -1.96 5.54 8.19
CA LEU A 71 -1.06 6.61 8.64
C LEU A 71 -0.01 6.10 9.62
N GLU A 72 -0.36 5.16 10.50
CA GLU A 72 0.57 4.54 11.46
C GLU A 72 1.79 3.92 10.76
N GLU A 73 1.57 3.31 9.59
CA GLU A 73 2.67 2.73 8.81
C GLU A 73 3.58 3.81 8.23
N LEU A 74 3.08 5.04 8.04
CA LEU A 74 3.79 6.15 7.44
C LEU A 74 4.50 7.06 8.44
N ILE A 75 4.39 6.79 9.75
CA ILE A 75 5.13 7.51 10.79
C ILE A 75 6.59 7.01 10.77
N VAL A 76 7.42 7.66 9.96
CA VAL A 76 8.83 7.29 9.76
C VAL A 76 9.79 8.34 10.30
N PHE A 77 9.46 9.62 10.10
CA PHE A 77 10.22 10.72 10.63
C PHE A 77 9.90 10.91 12.13
N PRO A 78 10.90 11.30 12.94
CA PRO A 78 10.68 11.68 14.33
C PRO A 78 9.81 12.93 14.42
N ASP A 79 9.28 13.18 15.61
CA ASP A 79 8.51 14.38 15.91
C ASP A 79 9.30 15.66 15.59
N ILE A 80 8.56 16.68 15.15
CA ILE A 80 9.15 17.96 14.76
C ILE A 80 9.54 18.75 16.00
N THR A 81 10.84 18.76 16.30
CA THR A 81 11.40 19.53 17.43
C THR A 81 11.53 21.01 17.10
N HIS A 82 11.70 21.85 18.12
CA HIS A 82 12.02 23.27 17.95
C HIS A 82 13.27 23.47 17.09
N THR A 83 14.29 22.62 17.23
CA THR A 83 15.50 22.64 16.41
C THR A 83 15.19 22.45 14.92
N VAL A 84 14.34 21.48 14.58
CA VAL A 84 13.93 21.23 13.19
C VAL A 84 13.14 22.42 12.63
N LEU A 85 12.28 23.05 13.43
CA LEU A 85 11.54 24.25 13.03
C LEU A 85 12.47 25.45 12.76
N SER A 86 13.47 25.68 13.61
CA SER A 86 14.45 26.75 13.40
C SER A 86 15.29 26.51 12.13
N VAL A 87 15.67 25.25 11.88
CA VAL A 87 16.34 24.86 10.63
C VAL A 87 15.44 25.13 9.43
N LEU A 88 14.16 24.78 9.49
CA LEU A 88 13.21 25.01 8.42
C LEU A 88 13.09 26.52 8.10
N GLU A 89 12.99 27.38 9.12
CA GLU A 89 12.94 28.84 8.95
C GLU A 89 14.19 29.38 8.22
N GLU A 90 15.38 28.86 8.54
CA GLU A 90 16.61 29.22 7.82
C GLU A 90 16.59 28.74 6.36
N LEU A 91 16.18 27.49 6.13
CA LEU A 91 16.14 26.88 4.80
C LEU A 91 15.12 27.56 3.89
N MET A 92 14.00 28.03 4.44
CA MET A 92 12.97 28.74 3.67
C MET A 92 13.51 29.96 2.94
N MET A 93 14.48 30.65 3.53
CA MET A 93 15.09 31.84 2.94
C MET A 93 16.17 31.53 1.89
N LYS A 94 16.76 30.33 1.96
CA LYS A 94 17.99 29.99 1.22
C LYS A 94 17.80 28.90 0.17
N SER A 95 16.76 28.08 0.26
CA SER A 95 16.53 26.98 -0.66
C SER A 95 16.03 27.48 -2.02
N ALA A 96 16.63 26.98 -3.10
CA ALA A 96 16.16 27.20 -4.46
C ALA A 96 14.84 26.47 -4.77
N PHE A 97 14.35 25.62 -3.87
CA PHE A 97 13.03 25.00 -4.02
C PHE A 97 11.90 26.03 -3.88
N ILE A 98 12.06 27.03 -2.99
CA ILE A 98 11.04 28.02 -2.69
C ILE A 98 11.21 29.23 -3.61
N LEU A 99 10.12 29.63 -4.27
CA LEU A 99 10.04 30.92 -4.94
C LEU A 99 9.96 32.01 -3.88
N LYS A 100 10.83 33.03 -3.94
CA LYS A 100 10.86 34.11 -2.95
C LYS A 100 9.49 34.77 -2.74
N ILE A 101 8.70 34.90 -3.81
CA ILE A 101 7.34 35.47 -3.74
C ILE A 101 6.37 34.58 -2.95
N MET A 102 6.60 33.28 -2.90
CA MET A 102 5.75 32.29 -2.20
C MET A 102 6.12 32.10 -0.72
N LEU A 103 7.25 32.67 -0.28
CA LEU A 103 7.74 32.57 1.10
C LEU A 103 6.67 32.87 2.19
N PRO A 104 5.80 33.90 2.05
CA PRO A 104 4.76 34.16 3.05
C PRO A 104 3.82 32.98 3.32
N TYR A 105 3.54 32.13 2.32
CA TYR A 105 2.70 30.94 2.56
C TYR A 105 3.41 29.89 3.39
N TRP A 106 4.72 29.72 3.22
CA TRP A 106 5.53 28.85 4.07
C TRP A 106 5.54 29.35 5.52
N GLU A 107 5.76 30.65 5.73
CA GLU A 107 5.73 31.26 7.07
C GLU A 107 4.38 31.04 7.76
N ILE A 108 3.27 31.25 7.03
CA ILE A 108 1.93 30.99 7.57
C ILE A 108 1.76 29.51 7.89
N ALA A 109 2.24 28.59 7.04
CA ALA A 109 2.14 27.16 7.31
C ALA A 109 2.85 26.78 8.62
N LEU A 110 4.06 27.29 8.87
CA LEU A 110 4.77 27.10 10.14
C LEU A 110 4.01 27.69 11.33
N ILE A 111 3.44 28.89 11.18
CA ILE A 111 2.61 29.51 12.23
C ILE A 111 1.40 28.62 12.55
N LYS A 112 0.75 28.05 11.54
CA LYS A 112 -0.39 27.13 11.74
C LYS A 112 0.03 25.85 12.42
N PHE A 113 1.19 25.29 12.06
CA PHE A 113 1.75 24.11 12.73
C PHE A 113 1.99 24.40 14.23
N LYS A 114 2.69 25.49 14.55
CA LYS A 114 2.97 25.92 15.94
C LYS A 114 1.69 26.22 16.74
N ALA A 115 0.61 26.58 16.07
CA ALA A 115 -0.69 26.83 16.68
C ALA A 115 -1.59 25.58 16.76
N HIS A 116 -1.05 24.38 16.53
CA HIS A 116 -1.79 23.11 16.48
C HIS A 116 -2.94 23.08 15.45
N ARG A 117 -2.82 23.91 14.41
CA ARG A 117 -3.75 23.96 13.27
C ARG A 117 -3.20 23.10 12.13
N PHE A 118 -3.14 21.80 12.36
CA PHE A 118 -2.46 20.84 11.49
C PHE A 118 -3.05 20.77 10.08
N ALA A 119 -4.38 20.75 9.94
CA ALA A 119 -5.03 20.77 8.64
C ALA A 119 -4.65 22.01 7.81
N ASP A 120 -4.67 23.20 8.43
CA ASP A 120 -4.32 24.45 7.75
C ASP A 120 -2.84 24.48 7.34
N CYS A 121 -1.95 23.96 8.20
CA CYS A 121 -0.54 23.77 7.86
C CYS A 121 -0.41 22.86 6.63
N THR A 122 -1.02 21.67 6.66
CA THR A 122 -0.93 20.70 5.57
C THR A 122 -1.52 21.22 4.26
N MET A 123 -2.66 21.91 4.30
CA MET A 123 -3.25 22.51 3.10
C MET A 123 -2.28 23.51 2.44
N LEU A 124 -1.65 24.38 3.24
CA LEU A 124 -0.65 25.31 2.72
C LEU A 124 0.59 24.55 2.22
N LEU A 125 1.14 23.63 3.00
CA LEU A 125 2.33 22.85 2.63
C LEU A 125 2.15 22.09 1.31
N LEU A 126 1.02 21.44 1.09
CA LEU A 126 0.75 20.69 -0.15
C LEU A 126 0.78 21.60 -1.38
N THR A 127 0.17 22.79 -1.29
CA THR A 127 0.21 23.77 -2.40
C THR A 127 1.64 24.23 -2.69
N GLN A 128 2.43 24.40 -1.62
CA GLN A 128 3.80 24.87 -1.73
C GLN A 128 4.78 23.79 -2.22
N LEU A 129 4.58 22.53 -1.80
CA LEU A 129 5.31 21.38 -2.31
C LEU A 129 5.03 21.20 -3.80
N GLU A 130 3.78 21.33 -4.24
CA GLU A 130 3.43 21.25 -5.65
C GLU A 130 4.10 22.38 -6.46
N ALA A 131 4.08 23.62 -5.96
CA ALA A 131 4.76 24.75 -6.60
C ALA A 131 6.28 24.56 -6.69
N GLY A 132 6.93 24.09 -5.63
CA GLY A 132 8.36 23.83 -5.60
C GLY A 132 8.76 22.67 -6.53
N LEU A 133 8.01 21.55 -6.50
CA LEU A 133 8.22 20.43 -7.41
C LEU A 133 8.03 20.84 -8.87
N ARG A 134 7.01 21.66 -9.18
CA ARG A 134 6.78 22.21 -10.52
C ARG A 134 7.96 23.05 -11.01
N ARG A 135 8.51 23.89 -10.15
CA ARG A 135 9.71 24.68 -10.46
C ARG A 135 10.90 23.80 -10.80
N VAL A 136 11.18 22.80 -9.97
CA VAL A 136 12.31 21.87 -10.21
C VAL A 136 12.07 21.08 -11.49
N PHE A 137 10.85 20.56 -11.69
CA PHE A 137 10.44 19.87 -12.90
C PHE A 137 10.69 20.70 -14.17
N ALA A 138 10.25 21.96 -14.18
CA ALA A 138 10.43 22.84 -15.32
C ALA A 138 11.91 23.08 -15.62
N ALA A 139 12.72 23.29 -14.57
CA ALA A 139 14.16 23.50 -14.71
C ALA A 139 14.88 22.27 -15.27
N VAL A 140 14.66 21.08 -14.71
CA VAL A 140 15.43 19.88 -15.11
C VAL A 140 14.98 19.27 -16.43
N ASN A 141 13.72 19.45 -16.80
CA ASN A 141 13.19 19.01 -18.10
C ASN A 141 13.29 20.11 -19.19
N LYS A 142 13.81 21.30 -18.86
CA LYS A 142 13.92 22.45 -19.76
C LYS A 142 12.56 22.85 -20.36
N CYS A 143 11.52 22.82 -19.54
CA CYS A 143 10.18 23.27 -19.93
C CYS A 143 10.13 24.80 -20.06
N PRO A 144 9.19 25.34 -20.85
CA PRO A 144 8.99 26.79 -20.92
C PRO A 144 8.47 27.35 -19.58
N ASP A 145 8.80 28.62 -19.32
CA ASP A 145 8.38 29.32 -18.09
C ASP A 145 6.86 29.45 -17.97
N THR A 146 6.11 29.33 -19.08
CA THR A 146 4.64 29.28 -19.08
C THR A 146 4.07 28.14 -18.24
N LEU A 147 4.84 27.07 -18.02
CA LEU A 147 4.43 25.97 -17.15
C LEU A 147 4.37 26.38 -15.67
N LEU A 148 5.04 27.48 -15.29
CA LEU A 148 5.01 28.02 -13.93
C LEU A 148 3.79 28.93 -13.66
N THR A 149 3.04 29.28 -14.70
CA THR A 149 1.89 30.19 -14.61
C THR A 149 0.60 29.47 -15.00
N ALA A 150 -0.53 29.98 -14.47
CA ALA A 150 -1.84 29.50 -14.87
C ALA A 150 -2.33 30.27 -16.09
N GLU A 151 -2.43 29.62 -17.24
CA GLU A 151 -3.02 30.21 -18.44
C GLU A 151 -4.51 29.83 -18.56
N SER A 152 -5.32 30.73 -19.12
CA SER A 152 -6.76 30.50 -19.30
C SER A 152 -7.09 29.60 -20.49
N THR A 153 -6.13 29.37 -21.39
CA THR A 153 -6.31 28.64 -22.65
C THR A 153 -5.73 27.24 -22.64
N THR A 154 -5.00 26.85 -21.60
CA THR A 154 -4.31 25.56 -21.49
C THR A 154 -4.67 24.85 -20.19
N LEU A 155 -4.54 23.52 -20.17
CA LEU A 155 -4.73 22.73 -18.96
C LEU A 155 -3.50 22.88 -18.06
N TYR A 156 -3.73 22.90 -16.74
CA TYR A 156 -2.65 23.01 -15.77
C TYR A 156 -1.85 21.73 -15.69
N THR A 157 -0.53 21.87 -15.59
CA THR A 157 0.34 20.73 -15.27
C THR A 157 0.09 20.27 -13.84
N THR A 158 -0.47 19.07 -13.70
CA THR A 158 -0.84 18.50 -12.41
C THR A 158 0.36 17.88 -11.70
N LEU A 159 0.22 17.62 -10.40
CA LEU A 159 1.24 16.89 -9.64
C LEU A 159 1.52 15.49 -10.22
N ASP A 160 0.50 14.80 -10.73
CA ASP A 160 0.66 13.50 -11.36
C ASP A 160 1.54 13.56 -12.62
N GLU A 161 1.37 14.60 -13.43
CA GLU A 161 2.21 14.85 -14.61
C GLU A 161 3.65 15.21 -14.21
N ILE A 162 3.81 16.03 -13.18
CA ILE A 162 5.12 16.41 -12.62
C ILE A 162 5.89 15.17 -12.14
N LEU A 163 5.21 14.22 -11.52
CA LEU A 163 5.81 13.01 -10.94
C LEU A 163 5.81 11.79 -11.87
N ALA A 164 5.31 11.92 -13.11
CA ALA A 164 5.24 10.83 -14.07
C ALA A 164 6.62 10.36 -14.56
N LYS A 165 6.71 9.10 -15.00
CA LYS A 165 7.96 8.52 -15.55
C LYS A 165 8.42 9.18 -16.85
N HIS A 166 7.47 9.51 -17.72
CA HIS A 166 7.73 10.06 -19.04
C HIS A 166 6.94 11.35 -19.21
N LEU A 167 7.52 12.28 -19.97
CA LEU A 167 6.86 13.48 -20.45
C LEU A 167 5.86 13.14 -21.56
N THR A 168 5.04 14.11 -21.95
CA THR A 168 4.04 13.97 -23.02
C THR A 168 4.66 13.65 -24.39
N ASP A 169 5.91 14.03 -24.62
CA ASP A 169 6.68 13.70 -25.83
C ASP A 169 7.40 12.34 -25.77
N GLY A 170 7.19 11.57 -24.70
CA GLY A 170 7.79 10.26 -24.48
C GLY A 170 9.20 10.27 -23.90
N LYS A 171 9.83 11.43 -23.71
CA LYS A 171 11.14 11.52 -23.05
C LYS A 171 11.04 11.15 -21.58
N ILE A 172 12.14 10.66 -21.01
CA ILE A 172 12.23 10.36 -19.57
C ILE A 172 12.17 11.68 -18.79
N ASN A 173 11.26 11.74 -17.82
CA ASN A 173 11.18 12.84 -16.88
C ASN A 173 12.41 12.82 -15.96
N GLN A 174 13.15 13.93 -15.93
CA GLN A 174 14.37 14.05 -15.12
C GLN A 174 14.10 14.35 -13.65
N LEU A 175 12.89 14.78 -13.27
CA LEU A 175 12.56 15.05 -11.87
C LEU A 175 12.63 13.78 -10.99
N PRO A 176 11.97 12.66 -11.33
CA PRO A 176 12.10 11.42 -10.55
C PRO A 176 13.55 10.93 -10.43
N VAL A 177 14.35 11.10 -11.49
CA VAL A 177 15.78 10.75 -11.48
C VAL A 177 16.54 11.64 -10.50
N LEU A 178 16.27 12.94 -10.52
CA LEU A 178 16.88 13.91 -9.61
C LEU A 178 16.48 13.68 -8.16
N LEU A 179 15.22 13.33 -7.87
CA LEU A 179 14.71 13.09 -6.52
C LEU A 179 15.17 11.73 -5.95
N GLY A 180 15.32 10.73 -6.81
CA GLY A 180 15.63 9.36 -6.42
C GLY A 180 14.39 8.59 -5.94
N GLU A 181 14.51 7.26 -5.95
CA GLU A 181 13.42 6.33 -5.59
C GLU A 181 12.84 6.60 -4.19
N PRO A 182 13.62 6.82 -3.12
CA PRO A 182 13.07 7.02 -1.77
C PRO A 182 12.15 8.24 -1.64
N ALA A 183 12.56 9.38 -2.19
CA ALA A 183 11.76 10.60 -2.17
C ALA A 183 10.49 10.47 -3.03
N MET A 184 10.61 9.78 -4.17
CA MET A 184 9.45 9.49 -5.02
C MET A 184 8.46 8.56 -4.32
N GLU A 185 8.92 7.48 -3.69
CA GLU A 185 8.05 6.56 -2.96
C GLU A 185 7.32 7.24 -1.80
N PHE A 186 7.98 8.14 -1.06
CA PHE A 186 7.33 8.91 0.01
C PHE A 186 6.20 9.79 -0.53
N LEU A 187 6.46 10.52 -1.62
CA LEU A 187 5.45 11.35 -2.28
C LEU A 187 4.26 10.51 -2.77
N TRP A 188 4.53 9.35 -3.37
CA TRP A 188 3.49 8.46 -3.86
C TRP A 188 2.65 7.86 -2.73
N ASP A 189 3.26 7.46 -1.61
CA ASP A 189 2.55 6.94 -0.44
C ASP A 189 1.57 7.98 0.12
N PHE A 190 2.03 9.20 0.35
CA PHE A 190 1.20 10.25 0.97
C PHE A 190 0.14 10.82 0.03
N LEU A 191 0.42 10.88 -1.28
CA LEU A 191 -0.36 11.69 -2.21
C LEU A 191 -1.15 10.87 -3.24
N ASN A 192 -0.72 9.65 -3.60
CA ASN A 192 -1.25 8.97 -4.79
C ASN A 192 -1.76 7.54 -4.53
N HIS A 193 -1.00 6.71 -3.79
CA HIS A 193 -1.34 5.30 -3.62
C HIS A 193 -2.76 5.13 -3.04
N GLN A 194 -3.56 4.25 -3.66
CA GLN A 194 -4.97 4.04 -3.28
C GLN A 194 -5.14 3.58 -1.83
N GLU A 195 -4.17 2.82 -1.33
CA GLU A 195 -4.12 2.35 0.07
C GLU A 195 -3.32 3.30 0.97
N GLY A 196 -2.78 4.39 0.42
CA GLY A 196 -2.21 5.48 1.18
C GLY A 196 -3.26 6.48 1.64
N PRO A 197 -2.88 7.45 2.48
CA PRO A 197 -3.79 8.42 3.05
C PRO A 197 -4.33 9.44 2.03
N ARG A 198 -3.78 9.51 0.81
CA ARG A 198 -4.20 10.41 -0.29
C ARG A 198 -4.60 11.80 0.21
N ILE A 199 -3.75 12.38 1.04
CA ILE A 199 -4.09 13.54 1.89
C ILE A 199 -4.55 14.71 1.03
N ARG A 200 -3.90 14.90 -0.12
CA ARG A 200 -4.25 15.93 -1.09
C ARG A 200 -5.68 15.77 -1.61
N ASP A 201 -6.06 14.56 -2.04
CA ASP A 201 -7.38 14.32 -2.61
C ASP A 201 -8.48 14.54 -1.57
N HIS A 202 -8.35 13.90 -0.40
CA HIS A 202 -9.36 13.99 0.66
C HIS A 202 -9.51 15.42 1.22
N LEU A 203 -8.42 16.18 1.38
CA LEU A 203 -8.50 17.60 1.74
C LEU A 203 -9.19 18.43 0.66
N SER A 204 -8.83 18.22 -0.62
CA SER A 204 -9.42 18.98 -1.74
C SER A 204 -10.93 18.73 -1.92
N HIS A 205 -11.41 17.57 -1.48
CA HIS A 205 -12.81 17.15 -1.52
C HIS A 205 -13.59 17.50 -0.25
N GLY A 206 -12.93 18.01 0.80
CA GLY A 206 -13.59 18.31 2.09
C GLY A 206 -14.04 17.05 2.83
N GLU A 207 -13.35 15.93 2.61
CA GLU A 207 -13.68 14.63 3.20
C GLU A 207 -12.99 14.41 4.56
N VAL A 208 -12.20 15.37 5.04
CA VAL A 208 -11.45 15.29 6.29
C VAL A 208 -12.01 16.27 7.32
N ASN A 209 -12.10 15.83 8.56
CA ASN A 209 -12.46 16.68 9.69
C ASN A 209 -11.28 17.59 10.07
N LEU A 210 -11.34 18.89 9.74
CA LEU A 210 -10.19 19.80 9.88
C LEU A 210 -9.70 19.97 11.35
N PRO A 211 -10.58 20.13 12.36
CA PRO A 211 -10.16 20.18 13.76
C PRO A 211 -9.53 18.88 14.30
N GLU A 212 -9.89 17.73 13.74
CA GLU A 212 -9.41 16.40 14.16
C GLU A 212 -8.33 15.86 13.21
N PHE A 213 -7.72 16.74 12.40
CA PHE A 213 -6.68 16.33 11.47
C PHE A 213 -5.43 15.86 12.25
N PRO A 214 -4.88 14.67 11.93
CA PRO A 214 -3.81 14.09 12.72
C PRO A 214 -2.52 14.90 12.64
N GLU A 215 -1.91 15.16 13.79
CA GLU A 215 -0.63 15.84 13.91
C GLU A 215 0.45 15.11 13.13
N GLU A 216 0.44 13.78 13.20
CA GLU A 216 1.43 12.90 12.59
C GLU A 216 1.50 13.13 11.08
N ALA A 217 0.34 13.28 10.41
CA ALA A 217 0.31 13.55 8.98
C ALA A 217 0.96 14.89 8.61
N ALA A 218 0.68 15.95 9.39
CA ALA A 218 1.30 17.25 9.18
C ALA A 218 2.81 17.21 9.47
N SER A 219 3.21 16.53 10.54
CA SER A 219 4.60 16.36 10.96
C SER A 219 5.43 15.61 9.92
N GLN A 220 4.92 14.49 9.37
CA GLN A 220 5.63 13.73 8.32
C GLN A 220 5.84 14.56 7.05
N LEU A 221 4.81 15.31 6.60
CA LEU A 221 4.93 16.20 5.44
C LEU A 221 5.90 17.37 5.71
N LEU A 222 5.90 17.93 6.91
CA LEU A 222 6.81 19.00 7.30
C LEU A 222 8.26 18.52 7.38
N ALA A 223 8.50 17.34 7.97
CA ALA A 223 9.81 16.68 7.99
C ALA A 223 10.34 16.42 6.57
N PHE A 224 9.50 15.86 5.70
CA PHE A 224 9.89 15.63 4.31
C PHE A 224 10.13 16.93 3.54
N SER A 225 9.38 17.99 3.86
CA SER A 225 9.62 19.32 3.29
C SER A 225 11.02 19.82 3.65
N VAL A 226 11.47 19.66 4.90
CA VAL A 226 12.86 19.99 5.31
C VAL A 226 13.87 19.24 4.46
N VAL A 227 13.67 17.93 4.22
CA VAL A 227 14.56 17.12 3.37
C VAL A 227 14.64 17.66 1.94
N LEU A 228 13.49 17.99 1.34
CA LEU A 228 13.48 18.59 0.00
C LEU A 228 14.19 19.95 -0.01
N LEU A 229 13.91 20.83 0.96
CA LEU A 229 14.55 22.14 1.02
C LEU A 229 16.08 22.04 1.12
N LEU A 230 16.58 21.13 1.97
CA LEU A 230 18.01 20.85 2.11
C LEU A 230 18.64 20.38 0.80
N ARG A 231 17.95 19.50 0.06
CA ARG A 231 18.42 18.97 -1.23
C ARG A 231 18.62 20.07 -2.27
N PHE A 232 17.83 21.14 -2.18
CA PHE A 232 17.88 22.28 -3.09
C PHE A 232 18.48 23.54 -2.46
N SER A 233 19.27 23.40 -1.39
CA SER A 233 20.03 24.48 -0.78
C SER A 233 21.50 24.46 -1.23
N ASP A 234 22.16 25.62 -1.20
CA ASP A 234 23.58 25.74 -1.51
C ASP A 234 24.46 24.94 -0.54
N ALA A 235 25.63 24.48 -1.03
CA ALA A 235 26.56 23.66 -0.26
C ALA A 235 26.99 24.28 1.08
N ALA A 236 27.10 25.61 1.15
CA ALA A 236 27.45 26.34 2.38
C ALA A 236 26.36 26.24 3.46
N VAL A 237 25.09 26.30 3.06
CA VAL A 237 23.94 26.13 3.97
C VAL A 237 23.86 24.69 4.41
N LEU A 238 24.04 23.78 3.46
CA LEU A 238 24.04 22.35 3.73
C LEU A 238 25.14 21.98 4.74
N SER A 239 26.35 22.53 4.62
CA SER A 239 27.43 22.27 5.59
C SER A 239 27.14 22.82 6.98
N ALA A 240 26.47 23.98 7.08
CA ALA A 240 26.14 24.57 8.38
C ALA A 240 25.08 23.75 9.13
N VAL A 241 24.07 23.27 8.41
CA VAL A 241 22.89 22.62 8.99
C VAL A 241 23.06 21.09 9.10
N LYS A 242 23.93 20.47 8.29
CA LYS A 242 24.20 19.02 8.35
C LYS A 242 24.87 18.57 9.64
N GLU A 243 25.44 19.45 10.45
CA GLU A 243 26.01 19.07 11.74
C GLU A 243 24.94 18.75 12.79
N GLU A 244 23.72 19.25 12.60
CA GLU A 244 22.61 19.00 13.52
C GLU A 244 22.14 17.54 13.47
N ALA A 245 22.16 16.88 14.63
CA ALA A 245 21.84 15.46 14.74
C ALA A 245 20.42 15.13 14.26
N ALA A 246 19.45 16.01 14.55
CA ALA A 246 18.07 15.88 14.09
C ALA A 246 17.99 15.92 12.56
N VAL A 247 18.75 16.79 11.91
CA VAL A 247 18.76 16.93 10.44
C VAL A 247 19.41 15.71 9.78
N ARG A 248 20.53 15.22 10.33
CA ARG A 248 21.18 13.98 9.86
C ARG A 248 20.22 12.80 9.91
N LEU A 249 19.44 12.70 10.99
CA LEU A 249 18.44 11.65 11.14
C LEU A 249 17.35 11.76 10.07
N LEU A 250 16.82 12.96 9.79
CA LEU A 250 15.83 13.17 8.72
C LEU A 250 16.38 12.75 7.35
N LEU A 251 17.60 13.17 7.01
CA LEU A 251 18.23 12.82 5.73
C LEU A 251 18.42 11.31 5.59
N ARG A 252 18.92 10.64 6.63
CA ARG A 252 19.10 9.18 6.64
C ARG A 252 17.78 8.44 6.45
N ILE A 253 16.74 8.82 7.20
CA ILE A 253 15.41 8.20 7.08
C ILE A 253 14.85 8.39 5.67
N ALA A 254 15.04 9.57 5.08
CA ALA A 254 14.56 9.85 3.73
C ALA A 254 15.36 9.11 2.64
N GLU A 255 16.66 8.89 2.84
CA GLU A 255 17.52 8.12 1.93
C GLU A 255 17.19 6.62 1.98
N ASP A 256 16.85 6.10 3.15
CA ASP A 256 16.49 4.69 3.36
C ASP A 256 14.97 4.43 3.21
N TYR A 257 14.18 5.43 2.78
CA TYR A 257 12.73 5.29 2.69
C TYR A 257 12.31 4.31 1.60
N HIS A 258 11.37 3.43 1.94
CA HIS A 258 10.72 2.52 1.00
C HIS A 258 9.20 2.61 1.14
N SER A 259 8.49 2.49 0.02
CA SER A 259 7.02 2.55 -0.01
C SER A 259 6.41 1.50 0.92
N ARG A 260 5.47 1.96 1.73
CA ARG A 260 4.67 1.23 2.69
C ARG A 260 3.22 1.11 2.25
N CYS A 261 2.76 1.94 1.31
CA CYS A 261 1.39 1.86 0.78
C CYS A 261 1.29 1.13 -0.56
N HIS A 262 2.42 0.80 -1.22
CA HIS A 262 2.40 0.09 -2.49
C HIS A 262 1.88 -1.36 -2.33
N PRO A 263 1.14 -1.92 -3.31
CA PRO A 263 0.57 -3.26 -3.21
C PRO A 263 1.58 -4.38 -2.97
N ALA A 264 2.81 -4.25 -3.45
CA ALA A 264 3.88 -5.22 -3.18
C ALA A 264 4.27 -5.25 -1.69
N PHE A 265 4.39 -4.08 -1.04
CA PHE A 265 4.69 -4.00 0.39
C PHE A 265 3.58 -4.64 1.22
N GLN A 266 2.34 -4.28 0.91
CA GLN A 266 1.17 -4.81 1.61
C GLN A 266 1.02 -6.33 1.43
N LEU A 267 1.37 -6.87 0.25
CA LEU A 267 1.43 -8.32 0.04
C LEU A 267 2.46 -8.98 0.97
N LYS A 268 3.65 -8.40 1.14
CA LYS A 268 4.67 -8.92 2.09
C LYS A 268 4.10 -8.99 3.50
N LYS A 269 3.42 -7.92 3.95
CA LYS A 269 2.77 -7.87 5.27
C LYS A 269 1.68 -8.94 5.40
N GLN A 270 0.84 -9.12 4.37
CA GLN A 270 -0.21 -10.14 4.35
C GLN A 270 0.37 -11.56 4.44
N VAL A 271 1.47 -11.84 3.72
CA VAL A 271 2.15 -13.14 3.78
C VAL A 271 2.67 -13.42 5.18
N LEU A 272 3.39 -12.47 5.79
CA LEU A 272 3.96 -12.63 7.14
C LEU A 272 2.90 -12.72 8.22
N SER A 273 1.81 -11.95 8.13
CA SER A 273 0.70 -12.04 9.08
C SER A 273 -0.03 -13.39 8.97
N CYS A 274 -0.20 -13.91 7.75
CA CYS A 274 -0.82 -15.21 7.53
C CYS A 274 0.06 -16.36 8.03
N GLU A 275 1.37 -16.29 7.78
CA GLU A 275 2.37 -17.19 8.36
C GLU A 275 2.20 -17.26 9.88
N GLU A 276 2.23 -16.10 10.55
CA GLU A 276 2.15 -16.02 12.01
C GLU A 276 0.85 -16.63 12.54
N SER A 277 -0.25 -16.44 11.81
CA SER A 277 -1.56 -16.99 12.14
C SER A 277 -1.59 -18.51 11.98
N VAL A 278 -1.01 -19.06 10.91
CA VAL A 278 -0.93 -20.53 10.67
C VAL A 278 0.02 -21.21 11.66
N ARG A 279 1.13 -20.55 12.00
CA ARG A 279 2.13 -21.03 12.97
C ARG A 279 1.55 -21.32 14.36
N LYS A 280 0.46 -20.64 14.73
CA LYS A 280 -0.23 -20.85 16.00
C LYS A 280 -1.13 -22.09 16.02
N TRP A 281 -1.43 -22.70 14.87
CA TRP A 281 -2.36 -23.83 14.80
C TRP A 281 -1.95 -25.07 15.62
N PRO A 282 -0.67 -25.50 15.65
CA PRO A 282 -0.26 -26.65 16.47
C PRO A 282 -0.45 -26.41 17.98
N LEU A 283 -0.42 -25.14 18.42
CA LEU A 283 -0.61 -24.75 19.82
C LEU A 283 -2.10 -24.73 20.24
N LEU A 284 -3.01 -24.91 19.29
CA LEU A 284 -4.45 -24.91 19.58
C LEU A 284 -4.87 -26.22 20.26
N PRO A 285 -5.88 -26.16 21.15
CA PRO A 285 -6.23 -27.30 21.97
C PRO A 285 -6.97 -28.38 21.16
N TRP A 286 -6.56 -29.64 21.35
CA TRP A 286 -7.08 -30.82 20.65
C TRP A 286 -7.75 -31.80 21.62
N PRO A 287 -8.72 -32.60 21.18
CA PRO A 287 -9.34 -33.62 22.04
C PRO A 287 -8.35 -34.76 22.31
N GLU A 288 -8.16 -35.09 23.59
CA GLU A 288 -7.36 -36.21 24.09
C GLU A 288 -8.14 -37.54 24.00
N GLU A 289 -8.40 -38.06 22.80
CA GLU A 289 -8.89 -39.45 22.64
C GLU A 289 -8.11 -40.20 21.54
N PRO A 290 -7.93 -41.54 21.65
CA PRO A 290 -6.75 -42.22 21.13
C PRO A 290 -6.77 -42.55 19.63
N CYS A 291 -5.59 -42.34 19.06
CA CYS A 291 -4.93 -42.77 17.81
C CYS A 291 -5.51 -43.90 16.91
N GLN A 292 -6.42 -44.76 17.34
CA GLN A 292 -6.76 -45.98 16.57
C GLN A 292 -7.81 -45.76 15.47
N GLU A 293 -8.74 -44.82 15.62
CA GLU A 293 -9.67 -44.44 14.55
C GLU A 293 -9.07 -43.39 13.60
N ALA A 294 -8.13 -42.57 14.08
CA ALA A 294 -7.41 -41.59 13.28
C ALA A 294 -6.47 -42.26 12.24
N ALA A 295 -5.77 -43.34 12.63
CA ALA A 295 -4.88 -44.08 11.73
C ALA A 295 -5.63 -44.87 10.63
N ARG A 296 -6.93 -45.14 10.80
CA ARG A 296 -7.78 -45.79 9.78
C ARG A 296 -8.43 -44.79 8.81
N LEU A 297 -8.26 -43.49 9.06
CA LEU A 297 -8.83 -42.38 8.29
C LEU A 297 -7.78 -41.56 7.52
N GLU A 298 -6.51 -41.96 7.53
CA GLU A 298 -5.53 -41.45 6.56
C GLU A 298 -5.89 -41.97 5.17
N ASP A 299 -6.75 -41.20 4.52
CA ASP A 299 -7.25 -41.44 3.18
C ASP A 299 -6.08 -41.50 2.19
N THR A 300 -6.18 -42.37 1.18
CA THR A 300 -5.21 -42.45 0.08
C THR A 300 -5.02 -41.08 -0.58
N GLU A 301 -6.08 -40.27 -0.60
CA GLU A 301 -6.07 -38.89 -1.11
C GLU A 301 -5.23 -37.93 -0.24
N THR A 302 -5.25 -38.08 1.08
CA THR A 302 -4.44 -37.24 2.00
C THR A 302 -2.96 -37.53 1.81
N ASN A 303 -2.58 -38.80 1.69
CA ASN A 303 -1.20 -39.20 1.41
C ASN A 303 -0.71 -38.74 0.03
N ALA A 304 -1.60 -38.77 -0.98
CA ALA A 304 -1.30 -38.19 -2.29
C ALA A 304 -1.03 -36.68 -2.20
N CYS A 305 -1.80 -35.95 -1.38
CA CYS A 305 -1.56 -34.52 -1.15
C CYS A 305 -0.20 -34.27 -0.49
N TYR A 306 0.17 -35.01 0.56
CA TYR A 306 1.49 -34.86 1.18
C TYR A 306 2.62 -35.13 0.19
N SER A 307 2.50 -36.18 -0.64
CA SER A 307 3.49 -36.46 -1.69
C SER A 307 3.62 -35.31 -2.70
N LEU A 308 2.50 -34.70 -3.12
CA LEU A 308 2.51 -33.55 -4.01
C LEU A 308 3.13 -32.31 -3.35
N ILE A 309 2.81 -32.03 -2.08
CA ILE A 309 3.41 -30.91 -1.33
C ILE A 309 4.93 -31.06 -1.30
N THR A 310 5.45 -32.24 -0.97
CA THR A 310 6.90 -32.51 -0.95
C THR A 310 7.55 -32.28 -2.31
N LYS A 311 6.92 -32.78 -3.38
CA LYS A 311 7.44 -32.63 -4.75
C LYS A 311 7.48 -31.17 -5.20
N ILE A 312 6.38 -30.43 -4.99
CA ILE A 312 6.30 -29.02 -5.34
C ILE A 312 7.32 -28.23 -4.52
N LEU A 313 7.42 -28.51 -3.21
CA LEU A 313 8.36 -27.79 -2.37
C LEU A 313 9.81 -28.03 -2.79
N HIS A 314 10.19 -29.28 -3.06
CA HIS A 314 11.54 -29.59 -3.53
C HIS A 314 11.91 -28.77 -4.80
N GLU A 315 10.98 -28.67 -5.75
CA GLU A 315 11.20 -27.88 -6.96
C GLU A 315 11.29 -26.37 -6.65
N LEU A 316 10.41 -25.85 -5.78
CA LEU A 316 10.43 -24.44 -5.39
C LEU A 316 11.67 -24.06 -4.55
N CYS A 317 12.17 -24.96 -3.70
CA CYS A 317 13.37 -24.76 -2.88
C CYS A 317 14.62 -24.47 -3.72
N HIS A 318 14.70 -24.99 -4.95
CA HIS A 318 15.79 -24.64 -5.86
C HIS A 318 15.83 -23.15 -6.21
N HIS A 319 14.73 -22.42 -6.02
CA HIS A 319 14.62 -21.00 -6.31
C HIS A 319 14.69 -20.11 -5.06
N VAL A 320 14.89 -20.71 -3.89
CA VAL A 320 15.14 -20.00 -2.62
C VAL A 320 16.63 -19.59 -2.53
N PRO A 321 16.96 -18.43 -1.93
CA PRO A 321 18.34 -18.03 -1.68
C PRO A 321 19.15 -19.10 -0.93
N GLU A 322 20.43 -19.23 -1.26
CA GLU A 322 21.32 -20.33 -0.81
C GLU A 322 21.35 -20.56 0.70
N ASN A 323 21.25 -19.50 1.48
CA ASN A 323 21.32 -19.54 2.93
C ASN A 323 20.06 -20.10 3.62
N HIS A 324 18.99 -20.41 2.87
CA HIS A 324 17.68 -20.84 3.40
C HIS A 324 17.15 -22.13 2.72
N ARG A 325 18.02 -22.95 2.12
CA ARG A 325 17.63 -24.12 1.31
C ARG A 325 17.16 -25.36 2.11
N VAL A 326 17.34 -25.39 3.43
CA VAL A 326 16.97 -26.55 4.25
C VAL A 326 15.57 -26.32 4.82
N LEU A 327 14.57 -26.98 4.23
CA LEU A 327 13.20 -27.04 4.75
C LEU A 327 12.89 -28.51 5.08
N SER A 328 12.67 -28.81 6.35
CA SER A 328 12.10 -30.09 6.80
C SER A 328 10.58 -29.93 6.90
N VAL A 329 9.85 -30.52 5.94
CA VAL A 329 8.38 -30.31 5.80
C VAL A 329 7.57 -31.07 6.85
N PHE A 330 8.18 -32.08 7.47
CA PHE A 330 7.47 -33.08 8.28
C PHE A 330 8.11 -33.37 9.64
N ASP A 331 9.16 -32.64 10.04
CA ASP A 331 9.69 -32.78 11.41
C ASP A 331 8.81 -32.01 12.39
N ASP A 332 8.86 -32.39 13.67
CA ASP A 332 7.99 -31.86 14.72
C ASP A 332 8.19 -30.34 15.01
N HIS A 333 9.20 -29.69 14.39
CA HIS A 333 9.58 -28.29 14.63
C HIS A 333 9.73 -27.42 13.34
N PRO A 334 8.80 -27.43 12.36
CA PRO A 334 8.98 -26.76 11.08
C PRO A 334 8.66 -25.25 11.12
N ALA A 335 8.08 -24.76 12.22
CA ALA A 335 7.53 -23.40 12.35
C ALA A 335 8.57 -22.28 12.23
N GLU A 336 9.78 -22.48 12.75
CA GLU A 336 10.84 -21.46 12.71
C GLU A 336 11.48 -21.35 11.32
N GLU A 337 11.61 -22.48 10.60
CA GLU A 337 12.16 -22.51 9.25
C GLU A 337 11.28 -21.75 8.25
N TRP A 338 9.95 -21.90 8.33
CA TRP A 338 9.01 -21.15 7.49
C TRP A 338 9.04 -19.65 7.76
N SER A 339 9.12 -19.26 9.04
CA SER A 339 9.22 -17.85 9.43
C SER A 339 10.50 -17.20 8.89
N LEU A 340 11.65 -17.90 9.00
CA LEU A 340 12.92 -17.41 8.46
C LEU A 340 12.88 -17.30 6.93
N LEU A 341 12.36 -18.31 6.25
CA LEU A 341 12.27 -18.35 4.78
C LEU A 341 11.36 -17.24 4.23
N LEU A 342 10.11 -17.17 4.70
CA LEU A 342 9.16 -16.16 4.23
C LEU A 342 9.62 -14.76 4.64
N GLY A 343 10.24 -14.60 5.80
CA GLY A 343 10.89 -13.37 6.24
C GLY A 343 12.00 -12.92 5.29
N ALA A 344 12.88 -13.83 4.88
CA ALA A 344 13.97 -13.54 3.94
C ALA A 344 13.44 -13.16 2.55
N LEU A 345 12.44 -13.88 2.03
CA LEU A 345 11.82 -13.55 0.75
C LEU A 345 11.10 -12.21 0.80
N CYS A 346 10.34 -11.92 1.85
CA CYS A 346 9.65 -10.64 2.03
C CYS A 346 10.63 -9.48 2.24
N SER A 347 11.82 -9.73 2.78
CA SER A 347 12.88 -8.71 2.91
C SER A 347 13.57 -8.38 1.58
N THR A 348 13.37 -9.18 0.52
CA THR A 348 13.98 -8.93 -0.79
C THR A 348 13.43 -7.66 -1.42
N GLN A 349 14.30 -6.80 -1.94
CA GLN A 349 13.89 -5.54 -2.58
C GLN A 349 13.14 -5.80 -3.89
N VAL A 350 12.00 -5.14 -4.05
CA VAL A 350 11.18 -5.17 -5.26
C VAL A 350 10.94 -3.73 -5.65
N SER A 351 11.35 -3.30 -6.84
CA SER A 351 11.12 -1.93 -7.29
C SER A 351 9.61 -1.65 -7.35
N MET A 352 9.18 -0.56 -6.71
CA MET A 352 7.75 -0.22 -6.59
C MET A 352 7.39 1.01 -7.42
N LEU A 353 8.40 1.75 -7.90
CA LEU A 353 8.20 2.96 -8.66
C LEU A 353 7.86 2.67 -10.13
N PHE A 354 6.78 3.28 -10.62
CA PHE A 354 6.31 3.15 -12.00
C PHE A 354 6.02 1.71 -12.45
N CYS A 355 5.53 0.86 -11.54
CA CYS A 355 5.17 -0.52 -11.85
C CYS A 355 4.16 -0.60 -13.01
N PRO A 356 4.45 -1.37 -14.06
CA PRO A 356 3.55 -1.54 -15.19
C PRO A 356 2.23 -2.22 -14.80
N ARG A 357 1.16 -1.95 -15.56
CA ARG A 357 -0.18 -2.48 -15.27
C ARG A 357 -0.23 -4.00 -15.10
N ALA A 358 0.56 -4.73 -15.89
CA ALA A 358 0.65 -6.19 -15.80
C ALA A 358 1.17 -6.66 -14.42
N VAL A 359 2.14 -5.94 -13.83
CA VAL A 359 2.65 -6.21 -12.48
C VAL A 359 1.56 -5.96 -11.44
N LEU A 360 0.88 -4.81 -11.53
CA LEU A 360 -0.20 -4.45 -10.60
C LEU A 360 -1.38 -5.45 -10.66
N GLU A 361 -1.73 -5.94 -11.85
CA GLU A 361 -2.78 -6.96 -12.02
C GLU A 361 -2.40 -8.29 -11.35
N VAL A 362 -1.15 -8.73 -11.48
CA VAL A 362 -0.65 -9.93 -10.79
C VAL A 362 -0.64 -9.73 -9.28
N LEU A 363 -0.13 -8.59 -8.79
CA LEU A 363 -0.13 -8.26 -7.36
C LEU A 363 -1.54 -8.27 -6.78
N ALA A 364 -2.54 -7.72 -7.48
CA ALA A 364 -3.93 -7.74 -7.03
C ALA A 364 -4.47 -9.17 -6.82
N VAL A 365 -4.16 -10.10 -7.74
CA VAL A 365 -4.56 -11.51 -7.60
C VAL A 365 -3.82 -12.16 -6.43
N LEU A 366 -2.50 -11.98 -6.32
CA LEU A 366 -1.70 -12.56 -5.23
C LEU A 366 -2.13 -12.05 -3.85
N ARG A 367 -2.48 -10.77 -3.73
CA ARG A 367 -3.05 -10.18 -2.51
C ARG A 367 -4.39 -10.77 -2.13
N SER A 368 -5.23 -11.02 -3.13
CA SER A 368 -6.52 -11.69 -2.90
C SER A 368 -6.30 -13.10 -2.37
N VAL A 369 -5.36 -13.87 -2.95
CA VAL A 369 -4.96 -15.20 -2.47
C VAL A 369 -4.51 -15.13 -1.00
N ALA A 370 -3.57 -14.25 -0.66
CA ALA A 370 -3.05 -14.10 0.69
C ALA A 370 -4.15 -13.70 1.70
N SER A 371 -5.06 -12.83 1.30
CA SER A 371 -6.19 -12.39 2.12
C SER A 371 -7.16 -13.53 2.44
N HIS A 372 -7.48 -14.37 1.44
CA HIS A 372 -8.31 -15.57 1.68
C HIS A 372 -7.58 -16.61 2.54
N CYS A 373 -6.28 -16.82 2.36
CA CYS A 373 -5.48 -17.69 3.24
C CYS A 373 -5.52 -17.20 4.71
N GLN A 374 -5.36 -15.89 4.92
CA GLN A 374 -5.47 -15.28 6.24
C GLN A 374 -6.87 -15.50 6.86
N GLN A 375 -7.92 -15.38 6.05
CA GLN A 375 -9.29 -15.59 6.51
C GLN A 375 -9.58 -17.06 6.85
N VAL A 376 -9.10 -18.00 6.04
CA VAL A 376 -9.10 -19.44 6.36
C VAL A 376 -8.41 -19.68 7.70
N SER A 377 -7.25 -19.07 7.93
CA SER A 377 -6.50 -19.21 9.19
C SER A 377 -7.27 -18.73 10.41
N ARG A 378 -7.96 -17.58 10.30
CA ARG A 378 -8.84 -17.09 11.37
C ARG A 378 -10.04 -18.01 11.62
N GLN A 379 -10.65 -18.54 10.54
CA GLN A 379 -11.79 -19.45 10.65
C GLN A 379 -11.39 -20.79 11.29
N VAL A 380 -10.24 -21.35 10.91
CA VAL A 380 -9.69 -22.56 11.53
C VAL A 380 -9.44 -22.33 13.01
N ALA A 381 -8.73 -21.25 13.37
CA ALA A 381 -8.40 -20.96 14.76
C ALA A 381 -9.65 -20.78 15.64
N SER A 382 -10.61 -19.97 15.18
CA SER A 382 -11.87 -19.74 15.90
C SER A 382 -12.73 -21.00 15.99
N SER A 383 -12.83 -21.78 14.91
CA SER A 383 -13.58 -23.04 14.90
C SER A 383 -12.97 -24.07 15.83
N LEU A 384 -11.63 -24.19 15.89
CA LEU A 384 -10.95 -25.12 16.79
C LEU A 384 -11.20 -24.76 18.25
N GLN A 385 -11.05 -23.47 18.61
CA GLN A 385 -11.31 -22.99 19.97
C GLN A 385 -12.76 -23.22 20.39
N LEU A 386 -13.73 -22.88 19.51
CA LEU A 386 -15.15 -23.08 19.80
C LEU A 386 -15.49 -24.56 19.98
N ARG A 387 -15.03 -25.42 19.06
CA ARG A 387 -15.31 -26.86 19.12
C ARG A 387 -14.64 -27.51 20.32
N HIS A 388 -13.45 -27.08 20.69
CA HIS A 388 -12.76 -27.56 21.88
C HIS A 388 -13.57 -27.24 23.16
N ARG A 389 -14.01 -26.00 23.34
CA ARG A 389 -14.88 -25.64 24.48
C ARG A 389 -16.16 -26.47 24.52
N GLN A 390 -16.83 -26.63 23.37
CA GLN A 390 -18.04 -27.45 23.29
C GLN A 390 -17.78 -28.94 23.59
N TRP A 391 -16.58 -29.44 23.28
CA TRP A 391 -16.13 -30.78 23.60
C TRP A 391 -15.94 -30.96 25.11
N GLU A 392 -15.21 -30.05 25.76
CA GLU A 392 -14.99 -30.04 27.22
C GLU A 392 -16.31 -29.95 28.00
N GLU A 393 -17.21 -29.08 27.55
CA GLU A 393 -18.55 -28.88 28.15
C GLU A 393 -19.52 -30.04 27.82
N ARG A 394 -19.08 -31.07 27.08
CA ARG A 394 -19.89 -32.22 26.62
C ARG A 394 -21.15 -31.83 25.84
N ARG A 395 -21.14 -30.67 25.18
CA ARG A 395 -22.27 -30.12 24.40
C ARG A 395 -22.31 -30.67 22.97
N LEU A 396 -21.24 -31.29 22.48
CA LEU A 396 -21.18 -31.86 21.12
C LEU A 396 -21.93 -33.19 21.01
N HIS A 397 -22.85 -33.24 20.04
CA HIS A 397 -23.62 -34.44 19.70
C HIS A 397 -22.79 -35.35 18.79
N SER A 398 -23.12 -36.64 18.66
CA SER A 398 -22.31 -37.63 17.92
C SER A 398 -21.84 -37.16 16.53
N ARG A 399 -22.74 -36.62 15.69
CA ARG A 399 -22.38 -36.08 14.36
C ARG A 399 -21.40 -34.91 14.41
N GLN A 400 -21.52 -34.04 15.41
CA GLN A 400 -20.63 -32.89 15.59
C GLN A 400 -19.26 -33.31 16.10
N ARG A 401 -19.20 -34.36 16.93
CA ARG A 401 -17.93 -34.99 17.36
C ARG A 401 -17.19 -35.58 16.16
N GLN A 402 -17.88 -36.30 15.29
CA GLN A 402 -17.29 -36.86 14.07
C GLN A 402 -16.82 -35.76 13.09
N ASN A 403 -17.55 -34.65 13.00
CA ASN A 403 -17.12 -33.48 12.22
C ASN A 403 -15.86 -32.83 12.82
N TYR A 404 -15.77 -32.72 14.15
CA TYR A 404 -14.58 -32.18 14.83
C TYR A 404 -13.34 -33.06 14.62
N LEU A 405 -13.50 -34.40 14.65
CA LEU A 405 -12.42 -35.32 14.29
C LEU A 405 -12.00 -35.20 12.82
N SER A 406 -12.97 -35.03 11.91
CA SER A 406 -12.68 -34.81 10.48
C SER A 406 -11.95 -33.48 10.27
N MET A 407 -12.34 -32.42 10.99
CA MET A 407 -11.66 -31.14 11.00
C MET A 407 -10.19 -31.26 11.42
N ARG A 408 -9.87 -32.06 12.45
CA ARG A 408 -8.48 -32.31 12.86
C ARG A 408 -7.62 -32.88 11.73
N ALA A 409 -8.14 -33.87 11.01
CA ALA A 409 -7.43 -34.46 9.88
C ALA A 409 -7.20 -33.44 8.76
N SER A 410 -8.23 -32.66 8.41
CA SER A 410 -8.13 -31.62 7.38
C SER A 410 -7.17 -30.50 7.78
N VAL A 411 -7.19 -30.04 9.03
CA VAL A 411 -6.29 -28.98 9.53
C VAL A 411 -4.83 -29.40 9.43
N ARG A 412 -4.51 -30.67 9.73
CA ARG A 412 -3.15 -31.21 9.57
C ARG A 412 -2.64 -31.13 8.14
N LEU A 413 -3.51 -31.38 7.15
CA LEU A 413 -3.16 -31.24 5.74
C LEU A 413 -3.14 -29.77 5.28
N LEU A 414 -4.09 -28.95 5.76
CA LEU A 414 -4.23 -27.56 5.35
C LEU A 414 -3.06 -26.70 5.81
N SER A 415 -2.45 -26.98 6.96
CA SER A 415 -1.28 -26.24 7.45
C SER A 415 -0.12 -26.22 6.44
N PRO A 416 0.48 -27.36 6.04
CA PRO A 416 1.55 -27.38 5.05
C PRO A 416 1.08 -26.93 3.65
N ALA A 417 -0.19 -27.15 3.29
CA ALA A 417 -0.74 -26.63 2.05
C ALA A 417 -0.78 -25.08 2.03
N LEU A 418 -1.19 -24.44 3.12
CA LEU A 418 -1.18 -22.97 3.24
C LEU A 418 0.24 -22.42 3.22
N TYR A 419 1.19 -23.04 3.92
CA TYR A 419 2.60 -22.66 3.85
C TYR A 419 3.15 -22.73 2.41
N LEU A 420 2.81 -23.79 1.66
CA LEU A 420 3.19 -23.91 0.26
C LEU A 420 2.59 -22.77 -0.60
N ILE A 421 1.33 -22.40 -0.38
CA ILE A 421 0.71 -21.27 -1.08
C ILE A 421 1.40 -19.96 -0.71
N LEU A 422 1.70 -19.72 0.57
CA LEU A 422 2.41 -18.52 1.01
C LEU A 422 3.82 -18.43 0.41
N LEU A 423 4.54 -19.54 0.33
CA LEU A 423 5.83 -19.62 -0.34
C LEU A 423 5.70 -19.28 -1.82
N LEU A 424 4.73 -19.88 -2.52
CA LEU A 424 4.48 -19.59 -3.92
C LEU A 424 4.19 -18.09 -4.13
N VAL A 425 3.35 -17.49 -3.29
CA VAL A 425 3.04 -16.06 -3.34
C VAL A 425 4.30 -15.21 -3.13
N ALA A 426 5.14 -15.54 -2.14
CA ALA A 426 6.36 -14.80 -1.86
C ALA A 426 7.39 -14.91 -3.00
N LEU A 427 7.58 -16.10 -3.54
CA LEU A 427 8.49 -16.37 -4.68
C LEU A 427 8.05 -15.64 -5.95
N GLU A 428 6.75 -15.66 -6.25
CA GLU A 428 6.19 -14.95 -7.41
C GLU A 428 6.24 -13.43 -7.22
N LEU A 429 6.07 -12.93 -5.99
CA LEU A 429 6.26 -11.51 -5.66
C LEU A 429 7.70 -11.06 -5.95
N VAL A 430 8.70 -11.78 -5.46
CA VAL A 430 10.12 -11.45 -5.70
C VAL A 430 10.44 -11.44 -7.20
N SER A 431 9.77 -12.30 -7.97
CA SER A 431 9.97 -12.41 -9.42
C SER A 431 8.93 -11.63 -10.25
N VAL A 432 8.13 -10.75 -9.64
CA VAL A 432 6.93 -10.19 -10.29
C VAL A 432 7.26 -9.41 -11.57
N HIS A 433 8.42 -8.74 -11.61
CA HIS A 433 8.88 -7.98 -12.77
C HIS A 433 9.26 -8.86 -13.97
N SER A 434 9.50 -10.16 -13.76
CA SER A 434 9.71 -11.11 -14.86
C SER A 434 8.48 -11.31 -15.72
N VAL A 435 7.32 -10.75 -15.34
CA VAL A 435 6.10 -10.73 -16.17
C VAL A 435 6.34 -10.09 -17.54
N HIS A 436 7.27 -9.13 -17.65
CA HIS A 436 7.64 -8.49 -18.92
C HIS A 436 8.29 -9.45 -19.92
N GLY A 437 8.87 -10.54 -19.43
CA GLY A 437 9.46 -11.57 -20.28
C GLY A 437 8.43 -12.49 -20.95
N LYS A 438 7.14 -12.39 -20.58
CA LYS A 438 6.07 -13.20 -21.14
C LYS A 438 5.42 -12.52 -22.35
N ASN A 439 5.17 -13.30 -23.41
CA ASN A 439 4.29 -12.84 -24.48
C ASN A 439 2.81 -12.82 -24.02
N THR A 440 1.92 -12.25 -24.83
CA THR A 440 0.49 -12.09 -24.48
C THR A 440 -0.20 -13.41 -24.14
N CYS A 441 0.11 -14.50 -24.86
CA CYS A 441 -0.48 -15.82 -24.62
C CYS A 441 0.03 -16.42 -23.29
N GLU A 442 1.34 -16.37 -23.06
CA GLU A 442 1.98 -16.83 -21.82
C GLU A 442 1.50 -16.04 -20.61
N TYR A 443 1.31 -14.72 -20.75
CA TYR A 443 0.78 -13.86 -19.71
C TYR A 443 -0.66 -14.26 -19.36
N GLN A 444 -1.53 -14.47 -20.35
CA GLN A 444 -2.90 -14.91 -20.12
C GLN A 444 -2.98 -16.30 -19.47
N GLN A 445 -2.12 -17.23 -19.88
CA GLN A 445 -2.02 -18.56 -19.26
C GLN A 445 -1.57 -18.45 -17.79
N TYR A 446 -0.55 -17.63 -17.53
CA TYR A 446 -0.07 -17.36 -16.18
C TYR A 446 -1.15 -16.73 -15.29
N LEU A 447 -1.87 -15.73 -15.79
CA LEU A 447 -2.94 -15.09 -15.04
C LEU A 447 -4.10 -16.07 -14.76
N LYS A 448 -4.45 -16.93 -15.71
CA LYS A 448 -5.42 -18.02 -15.49
C LYS A 448 -4.95 -18.98 -14.39
N PHE A 449 -3.66 -19.29 -14.34
CA PHE A 449 -3.08 -20.08 -13.26
C PHE A 449 -3.23 -19.36 -11.91
N CYS A 450 -2.82 -18.10 -11.77
CA CYS A 450 -2.99 -17.34 -10.52
C CYS A 450 -4.46 -17.26 -10.08
N LYS A 451 -5.38 -17.03 -11.03
CA LYS A 451 -6.83 -17.04 -10.77
C LYS A 451 -7.34 -18.41 -10.32
N SER A 452 -6.74 -19.50 -10.78
CA SER A 452 -7.09 -20.84 -10.31
C SER A 452 -6.66 -21.10 -8.85
N VAL A 453 -5.52 -20.53 -8.43
CA VAL A 453 -5.08 -20.54 -7.03
C VAL A 453 -5.98 -19.65 -6.17
N LEU A 454 -6.37 -18.48 -6.68
CA LEU A 454 -7.37 -17.62 -6.03
C LEU A 454 -8.70 -18.35 -5.82
N GLN A 455 -9.22 -18.98 -6.87
CA GLN A 455 -10.46 -19.76 -6.79
C GLN A 455 -10.38 -20.88 -5.75
N TYR A 456 -9.22 -21.53 -5.63
CA TYR A 456 -8.96 -22.51 -4.58
C TYR A 456 -9.06 -21.88 -3.18
N SER A 457 -8.38 -20.76 -2.93
CA SER A 457 -8.42 -20.07 -1.64
C SER A 457 -9.82 -19.55 -1.27
N GLU A 458 -10.58 -19.03 -2.24
CA GLU A 458 -11.99 -18.62 -2.06
C GLU A 458 -12.88 -19.81 -1.68
N ASN A 459 -12.72 -20.94 -2.36
CA ASN A 459 -13.48 -22.17 -2.07
C ASN A 459 -13.11 -22.74 -0.71
N LEU A 460 -11.83 -22.69 -0.35
CA LEU A 460 -11.35 -23.13 0.95
C LEU A 460 -11.97 -22.28 2.05
N GLU A 461 -11.93 -20.96 1.93
CA GLU A 461 -12.61 -20.04 2.87
C GLU A 461 -14.10 -20.37 2.98
N ALA A 462 -14.79 -20.58 1.84
CA ALA A 462 -16.19 -20.92 1.87
C ALA A 462 -16.47 -22.24 2.63
N TYR A 463 -15.59 -23.24 2.52
CA TYR A 463 -15.77 -24.56 3.12
C TYR A 463 -15.42 -24.60 4.61
N THR A 464 -14.46 -23.78 5.04
CA THR A 464 -14.04 -23.65 6.45
C THR A 464 -14.94 -22.74 7.28
N ARG A 465 -15.93 -22.09 6.67
CA ARG A 465 -16.94 -21.30 7.39
C ARG A 465 -17.76 -22.15 8.37
N PRO A 466 -18.04 -21.64 9.58
CA PRO A 466 -18.83 -22.36 10.60
C PRO A 466 -20.23 -22.80 10.14
N GLU A 467 -20.81 -22.16 9.12
CA GLU A 467 -22.13 -22.52 8.60
C GLU A 467 -22.06 -23.71 7.64
N LYS A 468 -20.97 -23.84 6.86
CA LYS A 468 -20.81 -24.93 5.88
C LYS A 468 -20.15 -26.17 6.49
N ASN A 469 -19.09 -25.99 7.30
CA ASN A 469 -18.35 -27.08 7.97
C ASN A 469 -17.95 -28.26 7.07
N LYS A 470 -17.57 -27.99 5.81
CA LYS A 470 -17.26 -29.01 4.79
C LYS A 470 -15.79 -29.46 4.84
N TRP A 471 -15.37 -29.94 6.01
CA TRP A 471 -13.97 -30.26 6.30
C TRP A 471 -13.44 -31.44 5.48
N ARG A 472 -14.24 -32.46 5.17
CA ARG A 472 -13.75 -33.59 4.36
C ARG A 472 -13.52 -33.19 2.91
N GLU A 473 -14.41 -32.35 2.38
CA GLU A 473 -14.34 -31.86 1.01
C GLU A 473 -13.16 -30.90 0.77
N THR A 474 -12.53 -30.37 1.82
CA THR A 474 -11.30 -29.58 1.66
C THR A 474 -10.14 -30.43 1.17
N ILE A 475 -10.10 -31.73 1.49
CA ILE A 475 -8.99 -32.63 1.09
C ILE A 475 -8.96 -32.76 -0.44
N GLY A 476 -10.08 -33.14 -1.06
CA GLY A 476 -10.16 -33.24 -2.52
C GLY A 476 -10.01 -31.89 -3.23
N LEU A 477 -10.47 -30.80 -2.62
CA LEU A 477 -10.24 -29.44 -3.11
C LEU A 477 -8.73 -29.10 -3.13
N THR A 478 -8.02 -29.42 -2.04
CA THR A 478 -6.56 -29.23 -1.93
C THR A 478 -5.81 -30.12 -2.92
N HIS A 479 -6.19 -31.40 -3.05
CA HIS A 479 -5.59 -32.31 -4.03
C HIS A 479 -5.66 -31.76 -5.47
N ALA A 480 -6.85 -31.31 -5.89
CA ALA A 480 -7.06 -30.74 -7.22
C ALA A 480 -6.25 -29.46 -7.46
N ALA A 481 -6.08 -28.62 -6.44
CA ALA A 481 -5.25 -27.42 -6.53
C ALA A 481 -3.76 -27.77 -6.61
N LEU A 482 -3.28 -28.69 -5.77
CA LEU A 482 -1.88 -29.16 -5.79
C LEU A 482 -1.51 -29.78 -7.13
N MET A 483 -2.40 -30.56 -7.76
CA MET A 483 -2.16 -31.11 -9.10
C MET A 483 -1.97 -30.01 -10.16
N LYS A 484 -2.76 -28.94 -10.09
CA LYS A 484 -2.61 -27.78 -11.00
C LYS A 484 -1.31 -27.03 -10.75
N ILE A 485 -0.97 -26.80 -9.49
CA ILE A 485 0.31 -26.16 -9.10
C ILE A 485 1.47 -27.00 -9.62
N TRP A 486 1.50 -28.30 -9.31
CA TRP A 486 2.53 -29.22 -9.78
C TRP A 486 2.68 -29.19 -11.30
N THR A 487 1.58 -29.32 -12.05
CA THR A 487 1.61 -29.29 -13.52
C THR A 487 2.22 -28.00 -14.07
N PHE A 488 1.92 -26.86 -13.44
CA PHE A 488 2.42 -25.56 -13.87
C PHE A 488 3.89 -25.33 -13.46
N THR A 489 4.28 -25.84 -12.28
CA THR A 489 5.67 -25.86 -11.81
C THR A 489 6.54 -26.73 -12.72
N GLU A 490 6.11 -27.96 -13.02
CA GLU A 490 6.84 -28.92 -13.86
C GLU A 490 7.10 -28.37 -15.27
N LYS A 491 6.13 -27.64 -15.84
CA LYS A 491 6.28 -26.95 -17.13
C LYS A 491 7.14 -25.68 -17.08
N LYS A 492 7.65 -25.30 -15.90
CA LYS A 492 8.47 -24.10 -15.66
C LYS A 492 7.81 -22.80 -16.14
N GLN A 493 6.49 -22.67 -15.92
CA GLN A 493 5.69 -21.55 -16.45
C GLN A 493 5.48 -20.39 -15.46
N MET A 494 5.84 -20.56 -14.18
CA MET A 494 5.80 -19.50 -13.15
C MET A 494 6.82 -18.37 -13.40
N LEU A 495 6.63 -17.20 -12.80
CA LEU A 495 7.55 -16.07 -12.96
C LEU A 495 8.94 -16.37 -12.39
N ILE A 496 9.01 -17.14 -11.30
CA ILE A 496 10.29 -17.49 -10.69
C ILE A 496 11.21 -18.36 -11.57
N HIS A 497 10.66 -19.03 -12.58
CA HIS A 497 11.46 -19.77 -13.56
C HIS A 497 12.08 -18.85 -14.62
N LEU A 498 11.50 -17.66 -14.83
CA LEU A 498 12.00 -16.67 -15.78
C LEU A 498 13.08 -15.77 -15.15
N SER A 499 12.99 -15.48 -13.86
CA SER A 499 13.93 -14.58 -13.17
C SER A 499 15.39 -15.06 -13.24
N LYS A 500 15.63 -16.38 -13.19
CA LYS A 500 16.96 -16.99 -13.33
C LYS A 500 17.59 -16.85 -14.72
N LYS A 501 16.81 -16.59 -15.78
CA LYS A 501 17.36 -16.36 -17.13
C LYS A 501 17.82 -14.91 -17.35
N SER A 502 17.36 -13.98 -16.52
CA SER A 502 17.57 -12.54 -16.70
C SER A 502 18.85 -11.99 -16.03
N THR A 503 19.41 -12.70 -15.06
CA THR A 503 20.63 -12.26 -14.34
C THR A 503 21.90 -12.25 -15.21
N SER A 504 21.82 -12.70 -16.46
CA SER A 504 22.93 -12.65 -17.41
C SER A 504 22.87 -11.47 -18.42
N LYS A 505 21.84 -10.61 -18.39
CA LYS A 505 21.63 -9.62 -19.48
C LYS A 505 21.14 -8.21 -19.12
N ALA A 506 21.15 -7.77 -17.87
CA ALA A 506 20.75 -6.39 -17.53
C ALA A 506 21.83 -5.66 -16.72
N ILE A 507 22.87 -5.21 -17.42
CA ILE A 507 23.63 -4.00 -17.08
C ILE A 507 23.62 -3.14 -18.34
N LEU A 508 22.72 -2.15 -18.37
CA LEU A 508 22.85 -0.82 -18.99
C LEU A 508 21.53 -0.06 -18.86
#